data_AF-A0ABD3U4D2-F1
#
_entry.id   AF-A0ABD3U4D2-F1
#
_cell.length_a   1.000
_cell.length_b   1.000
_cell.length_c   1.000
_cell.angle_alpha   90.00
_cell.angle_beta   90.00
_cell.angle_gamma   90.00
#
_symmetry.space_group_name_H-M   'P 1'
#
loop_
_entity.id
_entity.type
_entity.pdbx_description
1 polymer ?
#
loop_
_entity_poly.entity_id
_entity_poly.type
_entity_poly.pdbx_seq_one_letter_code
_entity_poly.pdbx_strand_id
1 'polypeptide(L)'
;MAAINFSCSSTSPSLKTFRLFNGLQCGYMHFVNSIDSLKHPSVKVSFSIKGSGKVKPELFSGSNVVRSALISNLSGGVEVQSDSITLGALAADMAPTTSGLPDENDEFSLDLPSEGFSSIPEAIEDIRNGKMVVVVDDEDRENEGDLIMAASKVTPKDMAFIVRHGTGIVCVSMKEEDLERLQLPLMVTSKANEEKLSTAFTVSVDAKHGTTTGVSACDRATTVISLASKDSKPEDFNRPGHIFPLKYREGGVLKRAGHTEAAVDLAMLAGLEPAGVLCEIVDDDGSMARLPKLRQFAKKENLKIVSIADLIRYRRKRDRLVENTSAARIPTTWGPFTAYCYKSILDGIEHIAMVKGDIGDGLDILVRVHSECLTGDIFGSARCDCGNQLALAMQQIEAAGRGVLVYLRGHEGRGIGLGHKLRAYNLQDDGRDTVEANEELGLPVDSREYGIGAQILRDLGVRTMKLMTNNPAKYSGLKGYGLAVAGRVPLVTPNTKDNKRYLETKRAKMGHVYGLDANGGNPSFIKNKNASSVTSES
;
A
#
# COMPACT_ATOMS: atom_id res chain seq x y z
N MET A 1 15.98 -14.29 48.90
CA MET A 1 17.22 -14.50 48.12
C MET A 1 17.65 -15.95 48.30
N ALA A 2 18.17 -16.58 47.23
CA ALA A 2 18.43 -18.02 47.03
C ALA A 2 17.18 -18.85 46.64
N ALA A 3 17.20 -19.81 45.70
CA ALA A 3 18.17 -20.30 44.71
C ALA A 3 17.49 -21.40 43.83
N ILE A 4 18.26 -22.00 42.88
CA ILE A 4 18.10 -23.35 42.26
C ILE A 4 17.24 -23.39 40.98
N ASN A 5 17.57 -23.99 39.82
CA ASN A 5 18.73 -24.71 39.27
C ASN A 5 18.55 -24.76 37.73
N PHE A 6 19.64 -24.85 36.95
CA PHE A 6 19.62 -25.64 35.71
C PHE A 6 20.89 -26.46 35.60
N SER A 7 20.74 -27.77 35.65
CA SER A 7 21.78 -28.77 35.42
C SER A 7 21.80 -29.19 33.95
N CYS A 8 23.00 -29.22 33.38
CA CYS A 8 23.30 -29.84 32.10
C CYS A 8 23.81 -31.26 32.35
N SER A 9 23.40 -32.24 31.53
CA SER A 9 24.04 -33.55 31.42
C SER A 9 24.36 -33.85 29.97
N SER A 10 25.63 -34.16 29.77
CA SER A 10 26.38 -34.47 28.56
C SER A 10 26.13 -35.87 28.00
N THR A 11 26.19 -36.03 26.67
CA THR A 11 26.89 -37.17 26.01
C THR A 11 27.28 -36.77 24.57
N SER A 12 28.58 -36.83 24.29
CA SER A 12 29.29 -36.68 22.99
C SER A 12 29.52 -38.06 22.32
N PRO A 13 30.32 -38.24 21.23
CA PRO A 13 30.71 -37.36 20.11
C PRO A 13 30.59 -38.05 18.71
N SER A 14 30.75 -37.29 17.62
CA SER A 14 31.51 -37.81 16.45
C SER A 14 32.22 -36.68 15.67
N LEU A 15 33.48 -36.95 15.34
CA LEU A 15 34.46 -36.09 14.68
C LEU A 15 34.11 -35.77 13.22
N LYS A 16 34.49 -34.58 12.74
CA LYS A 16 35.62 -34.41 11.80
C LYS A 16 35.93 -32.92 11.48
N THR A 17 37.09 -32.51 11.99
CA THR A 17 38.16 -31.78 11.28
C THR A 17 37.89 -30.37 10.73
N PHE A 18 38.36 -29.34 11.44
CA PHE A 18 39.02 -28.19 10.80
C PHE A 18 40.25 -27.78 11.61
N ARG A 19 41.37 -27.61 10.90
CA ARG A 19 42.70 -27.30 11.46
C ARG A 19 42.76 -25.89 12.05
N LEU A 20 43.32 -25.82 13.25
CA LEU A 20 43.96 -24.65 13.86
C LEU A 20 45.20 -24.22 13.07
N PHE A 21 45.50 -22.91 13.07
CA PHE A 21 46.71 -22.32 13.69
C PHE A 21 46.50 -20.79 13.68
N ASN A 22 46.22 -20.12 14.80
CA ASN A 22 47.05 -19.74 15.96
C ASN A 22 48.00 -18.56 15.74
N GLY A 23 47.93 -17.63 16.70
CA GLY A 23 48.82 -16.49 16.94
C GLY A 23 48.06 -15.42 17.74
N LEU A 24 47.67 -15.68 19.00
CA LEU A 24 48.38 -15.27 20.24
C LEU A 24 48.64 -13.75 20.32
N GLN A 25 48.43 -13.02 21.43
CA GLN A 25 47.98 -13.26 22.80
C GLN A 25 47.74 -11.85 23.39
N CYS A 26 46.66 -11.62 24.14
CA CYS A 26 46.62 -11.51 25.61
C CYS A 26 47.01 -10.13 26.18
N GLY A 27 46.11 -9.59 27.01
CA GLY A 27 46.34 -8.42 27.86
C GLY A 27 45.09 -7.99 28.60
N TYR A 28 44.68 -8.78 29.59
CA TYR A 28 43.66 -8.46 30.60
C TYR A 28 44.04 -7.20 31.41
N MET A 29 43.05 -6.36 31.78
CA MET A 29 42.88 -5.92 33.19
C MET A 29 41.55 -5.22 33.45
N HIS A 30 40.88 -5.65 34.52
CA HIS A 30 39.73 -5.04 35.19
C HIS A 30 40.16 -3.84 36.07
N PHE A 31 39.25 -2.88 36.32
CA PHE A 31 38.72 -2.40 37.64
C PHE A 31 38.02 -1.02 37.45
N VAL A 32 36.69 -0.90 37.66
CA VAL A 32 35.92 -0.40 38.84
C VAL A 32 35.87 1.14 39.04
N ASN A 33 34.63 1.61 39.31
CA ASN A 33 34.12 2.95 39.59
C ASN A 33 34.74 3.70 40.79
N SER A 34 34.86 5.05 40.68
CA SER A 34 34.17 6.04 41.55
C SER A 34 34.60 7.50 41.28
N ILE A 35 33.60 8.40 41.14
CA ILE A 35 33.36 9.70 41.81
C ILE A 35 34.65 10.44 42.30
N ASP A 36 34.99 11.69 41.95
CA ASP A 36 34.27 12.94 42.23
C ASP A 36 34.98 14.18 41.62
N SER A 37 34.24 15.30 41.66
CA SER A 37 34.51 16.70 41.25
C SER A 37 35.92 17.32 41.34
N LEU A 38 36.26 18.24 40.41
CA LEU A 38 36.79 19.61 40.66
C LEU A 38 37.12 20.42 39.37
N LYS A 39 36.42 21.57 39.24
CA LYS A 39 36.84 22.92 38.77
C LYS A 39 37.75 23.12 37.52
N HIS A 40 37.21 23.89 36.56
CA HIS A 40 37.87 24.70 35.49
C HIS A 40 39.14 25.46 35.94
N PRO A 41 40.10 25.89 35.04
CA PRO A 41 39.81 26.60 33.78
C PRO A 41 40.74 26.38 32.56
N SER A 42 40.20 26.75 31.39
CA SER A 42 40.84 27.44 30.25
C SER A 42 42.28 27.09 29.82
N VAL A 43 42.43 26.35 28.70
CA VAL A 43 43.56 26.55 27.77
C VAL A 43 43.06 26.46 26.33
N LYS A 44 43.19 27.58 25.61
CA LYS A 44 43.10 27.68 24.14
C LYS A 44 44.35 27.03 23.54
N VAL A 45 44.18 26.15 22.55
CA VAL A 45 45.26 25.80 21.61
C VAL A 45 44.81 26.14 20.21
N SER A 46 45.47 27.15 19.65
CA SER A 46 45.42 27.57 18.26
C SER A 46 46.37 26.73 17.42
N PHE A 47 45.92 26.24 16.26
CA PHE A 47 46.82 25.81 15.19
C PHE A 47 46.76 26.83 14.05
N SER A 48 47.91 27.45 13.78
CA SER A 48 48.19 28.33 12.66
C SER A 48 49.03 27.55 11.64
N ILE A 49 48.56 27.46 10.40
CA ILE A 49 49.40 27.04 9.26
C ILE A 49 49.44 28.22 8.28
N LYS A 50 50.64 28.82 8.16
CA LYS A 50 51.00 29.78 7.12
C LYS A 50 51.34 29.02 5.84
N GLY A 51 50.72 29.41 4.74
CA GLY A 51 51.11 29.03 3.38
C GLY A 51 50.91 30.22 2.44
N SER A 52 52.02 30.79 2.00
CA SER A 52 52.15 32.01 1.20
C SER A 52 51.77 31.81 -0.27
N GLY A 53 50.93 32.70 -0.82
CA GLY A 53 50.72 32.89 -2.26
C GLY A 53 50.33 34.33 -2.55
N LYS A 54 51.13 35.01 -3.37
CA LYS A 54 51.03 36.44 -3.72
C LYS A 54 49.70 36.78 -4.40
N VAL A 55 49.03 37.84 -3.96
CA VAL A 55 47.92 38.49 -4.68
C VAL A 55 48.35 39.93 -5.02
N LYS A 56 48.32 40.27 -6.31
CA LYS A 56 48.31 41.67 -6.78
C LYS A 56 46.86 42.18 -6.72
N PRO A 57 46.59 43.42 -6.27
CA PRO A 57 45.24 43.97 -6.31
C PRO A 57 44.99 44.61 -7.68
N GLU A 58 43.90 44.21 -8.35
CA GLU A 58 43.27 45.02 -9.38
C GLU A 58 41.88 45.44 -8.90
N LEU A 59 41.65 46.75 -8.99
CA LEU A 59 40.44 47.44 -8.60
C LEU A 59 39.44 47.30 -9.77
N PHE A 60 38.28 46.66 -9.55
CA PHE A 60 37.13 46.79 -10.44
C PHE A 60 35.87 47.12 -9.63
N SER A 61 35.34 48.31 -9.88
CA SER A 61 34.03 48.76 -9.42
C SER A 61 32.92 48.11 -10.25
N GLY A 62 31.81 47.73 -9.61
CA GLY A 62 30.55 47.53 -10.33
C GLY A 62 29.79 46.28 -9.92
N SER A 63 28.59 46.50 -9.39
CA SER A 63 27.50 45.56 -9.13
C SER A 63 27.35 44.42 -10.15
N ASN A 64 27.55 43.17 -9.69
CA ASN A 64 26.87 41.92 -10.11
C ASN A 64 27.72 40.68 -9.77
N VAL A 65 27.85 40.29 -8.50
CA VAL A 65 28.37 38.95 -8.13
C VAL A 65 27.73 38.44 -6.84
N VAL A 66 26.46 38.04 -6.90
CA VAL A 66 25.89 37.02 -6.00
C VAL A 66 24.88 36.20 -6.79
N ARG A 67 25.36 35.35 -7.72
CA ARG A 67 24.59 34.28 -8.39
C ARG A 67 25.51 33.44 -9.28
N SER A 68 26.50 32.76 -8.67
CA SER A 68 27.28 31.71 -9.37
C SER A 68 28.08 30.83 -8.39
N ALA A 69 27.45 30.32 -7.34
CA ALA A 69 28.12 29.44 -6.38
C ALA A 69 27.41 28.09 -6.15
N LEU A 70 26.43 27.72 -6.97
CA LEU A 70 25.64 26.49 -6.77
C LEU A 70 25.59 25.54 -7.99
N ILE A 71 26.47 25.71 -8.98
CA ILE A 71 26.58 24.76 -10.11
C ILE A 71 27.94 24.02 -10.13
N SER A 72 28.93 24.43 -9.35
CA SER A 72 30.30 23.90 -9.47
C SER A 72 30.68 22.80 -8.46
N ASN A 73 29.75 21.92 -8.09
CA ASN A 73 30.08 20.69 -7.33
C ASN A 73 29.19 19.50 -7.74
N LEU A 74 28.93 19.34 -9.04
CA LEU A 74 28.54 18.05 -9.60
C LEU A 74 29.80 17.23 -9.82
N SER A 75 29.96 16.17 -9.02
CA SER A 75 30.99 15.16 -9.20
C SER A 75 30.87 14.53 -10.60
N GLY A 76 31.88 14.78 -11.45
CA GLY A 76 32.40 14.07 -12.63
C GLY A 76 31.65 12.97 -13.42
N GLY A 77 30.35 12.74 -13.29
CA GLY A 77 29.68 11.59 -13.91
C GLY A 77 28.34 11.85 -14.60
N VAL A 78 27.72 13.03 -14.46
CA VAL A 78 26.40 13.32 -15.02
C VAL A 78 26.46 14.56 -15.91
N GLU A 79 26.38 14.37 -17.22
CA GLU A 79 26.27 15.46 -18.19
C GLU A 79 24.81 15.92 -18.30
N VAL A 80 24.54 17.12 -17.81
CA VAL A 80 23.27 17.83 -18.03
C VAL A 80 23.34 18.53 -19.39
N GLN A 81 22.38 18.31 -20.29
CA GLN A 81 22.34 19.02 -21.57
C GLN A 81 21.98 20.50 -21.36
N SER A 82 22.70 21.39 -22.06
CA SER A 82 22.71 22.84 -21.88
C SER A 82 21.50 23.59 -22.45
N ASP A 83 20.42 22.91 -22.81
CA ASP A 83 19.16 23.54 -23.24
C ASP A 83 18.24 23.84 -22.03
N SER A 84 18.83 24.11 -20.86
CA SER A 84 18.09 24.49 -19.66
C SER A 84 17.68 25.97 -19.77
N ILE A 85 16.40 26.19 -20.07
CA ILE A 85 15.75 27.49 -19.86
C ILE A 85 15.98 27.88 -18.39
N THR A 86 16.48 29.10 -18.18
CA THR A 86 16.68 29.70 -16.87
C THR A 86 15.36 29.73 -16.09
N LEU A 87 15.27 28.98 -14.98
CA LEU A 87 14.13 29.03 -14.07
C LEU A 87 14.12 30.37 -13.31
N GLY A 88 13.52 31.39 -13.92
CA GLY A 88 12.76 32.37 -13.15
C GLY A 88 11.49 31.68 -12.64
N ALA A 89 11.03 32.05 -11.44
CA ALA A 89 9.75 31.60 -10.91
C ALA A 89 8.63 31.93 -11.91
N LEU A 90 8.26 30.95 -12.74
CA LEU A 90 7.04 31.01 -13.52
C LEU A 90 5.91 31.03 -12.49
N ALA A 91 5.21 32.16 -12.41
CA ALA A 91 3.95 32.24 -11.72
C ALA A 91 3.10 31.06 -12.20
N ALA A 92 2.62 30.26 -11.26
CA ALA A 92 1.81 29.10 -11.54
C ALA A 92 0.57 29.55 -12.32
N ASP A 93 0.47 29.17 -13.60
CA ASP A 93 -0.79 29.28 -14.33
C ASP A 93 -1.75 28.28 -13.70
N MET A 94 -2.64 28.80 -12.85
CA MET A 94 -3.77 28.09 -12.30
C MET A 94 -4.80 27.92 -13.43
N ALA A 95 -4.84 26.75 -14.05
CA ALA A 95 -6.02 26.36 -14.83
C ALA A 95 -7.18 26.17 -13.83
N PRO A 96 -8.24 27.01 -13.86
CA PRO A 96 -9.36 26.84 -12.96
C PRO A 96 -10.26 25.72 -13.49
N THR A 97 -10.41 24.65 -12.72
CA THR A 97 -11.56 23.73 -12.85
C THR A 97 -12.56 24.06 -11.76
N THR A 98 -13.81 24.26 -12.19
CA THR A 98 -15.01 24.69 -11.47
C THR A 98 -15.01 24.43 -9.96
N SER A 99 -15.16 25.52 -9.19
CA SER A 99 -15.47 25.53 -7.77
C SER A 99 -16.91 25.03 -7.53
N GLY A 100 -17.06 23.74 -7.28
CA GLY A 100 -18.30 23.15 -6.78
C GLY A 100 -17.98 22.15 -5.68
N LEU A 101 -18.79 22.15 -4.62
CA LEU A 101 -18.93 21.00 -3.74
C LEU A 101 -19.28 19.75 -4.59
N PRO A 102 -18.95 18.52 -4.17
CA PRO A 102 -19.15 17.35 -5.02
C PRO A 102 -20.63 17.23 -5.40
N ASP A 103 -20.93 17.25 -6.69
CA ASP A 103 -22.24 16.85 -7.22
C ASP A 103 -22.54 15.42 -6.78
N GLU A 104 -23.78 15.16 -6.32
CA GLU A 104 -24.22 13.81 -5.90
C GLU A 104 -24.25 12.79 -7.05
N ASN A 105 -24.10 13.23 -8.30
CA ASN A 105 -24.07 12.40 -9.50
C ASN A 105 -22.70 12.44 -10.21
N ASP A 106 -21.59 12.34 -9.45
CA ASP A 106 -20.26 12.14 -10.03
C ASP A 106 -20.10 10.66 -10.45
N GLU A 107 -19.91 10.42 -11.75
CA GLU A 107 -19.65 9.11 -12.37
C GLU A 107 -18.40 8.40 -11.79
N PHE A 108 -17.61 9.12 -10.99
CA PHE A 108 -16.45 8.65 -10.24
C PHE A 108 -16.65 8.57 -8.72
N SER A 109 -17.89 8.56 -8.24
CA SER A 109 -18.19 8.26 -6.85
C SER A 109 -17.72 6.84 -6.52
N LEU A 110 -16.61 6.73 -5.77
CA LEU A 110 -16.05 5.46 -5.30
C LEU A 110 -17.00 4.67 -4.39
N ASP A 111 -18.16 5.24 -4.00
CA ASP A 111 -19.20 4.53 -3.27
C ASP A 111 -20.24 3.85 -4.19
N LEU A 112 -20.22 4.16 -5.49
CA LEU A 112 -21.04 3.44 -6.46
C LEU A 112 -20.53 2.00 -6.59
N PRO A 113 -21.43 1.01 -6.59
CA PRO A 113 -21.03 -0.36 -6.87
C PRO A 113 -20.54 -0.47 -8.31
N SER A 114 -19.66 -1.45 -8.56
CA SER A 114 -19.28 -1.82 -9.92
C SER A 114 -20.51 -2.25 -10.72
N GLU A 115 -20.49 -2.06 -12.04
CA GLU A 115 -21.66 -2.32 -12.89
C GLU A 115 -22.19 -3.76 -12.72
N GLY A 116 -23.48 -3.88 -12.40
CA GLY A 116 -24.14 -5.17 -12.15
C GLY A 116 -23.93 -5.76 -10.77
N PHE A 117 -23.34 -5.02 -9.83
CA PHE A 117 -23.27 -5.35 -8.41
C PHE A 117 -24.19 -4.45 -7.57
N SER A 118 -24.57 -4.96 -6.41
CA SER A 118 -25.27 -4.22 -5.37
C SER A 118 -24.29 -3.38 -4.55
N SER A 119 -24.78 -2.35 -3.87
CA SER A 119 -23.92 -1.54 -3.02
C SER A 119 -23.52 -2.30 -1.74
N ILE A 120 -22.31 -2.04 -1.24
CA ILE A 120 -21.84 -2.61 0.03
C ILE A 120 -22.76 -2.24 1.22
N PRO A 121 -23.27 -1.01 1.35
CA PRO A 121 -24.28 -0.67 2.37
C PRO A 121 -25.53 -1.55 2.35
N GLU A 122 -26.07 -1.87 1.17
CA GLU A 122 -27.24 -2.76 1.06
C GLU A 122 -26.90 -4.19 1.50
N ALA A 123 -25.74 -4.71 1.11
CA ALA A 123 -25.30 -6.04 1.55
C ALA A 123 -25.08 -6.10 3.07
N ILE A 124 -24.51 -5.04 3.66
CA ILE A 124 -24.36 -4.92 5.13
C ILE A 124 -25.73 -4.96 5.82
N GLU A 125 -26.74 -4.27 5.28
CA GLU A 125 -28.09 -4.27 5.84
C GLU A 125 -28.76 -5.64 5.72
N ASP A 126 -28.59 -6.34 4.61
CA ASP A 126 -29.10 -7.71 4.46
C ASP A 126 -28.43 -8.67 5.46
N ILE A 127 -27.11 -8.60 5.63
CA ILE A 127 -26.37 -9.38 6.63
C ILE A 127 -26.84 -9.06 8.05
N ARG A 128 -27.04 -7.77 8.37
CA ARG A 128 -27.56 -7.31 9.68
C ARG A 128 -28.92 -7.93 10.00
N ASN A 129 -29.77 -8.06 8.99
CA ASN A 129 -31.09 -8.67 9.07
C ASN A 129 -31.08 -10.21 8.99
N GLY A 130 -29.89 -10.84 8.99
CA GLY A 130 -29.74 -12.28 8.96
C GLY A 130 -29.97 -12.91 7.59
N LYS A 131 -29.93 -12.13 6.50
CA LYS A 131 -30.01 -12.65 5.14
C LYS A 131 -28.63 -13.01 4.61
N MET A 132 -28.62 -13.87 3.59
CA MET A 132 -27.42 -14.20 2.81
C MET A 132 -27.16 -13.16 1.72
N VAL A 133 -25.90 -13.03 1.32
CA VAL A 133 -25.47 -12.29 0.12
C VAL A 133 -24.52 -13.17 -0.69
N VAL A 134 -24.47 -12.92 -1.99
CA VAL A 134 -23.46 -13.53 -2.87
C VAL A 134 -22.25 -12.62 -2.92
N VAL A 135 -21.07 -13.13 -2.58
CA VAL A 135 -19.81 -12.39 -2.67
C VAL A 135 -18.95 -13.03 -3.74
N VAL A 136 -18.43 -12.23 -4.66
CA VAL A 136 -17.52 -12.70 -5.71
C VAL A 136 -16.13 -12.12 -5.55
N ASP A 137 -15.12 -12.92 -5.85
CA ASP A 137 -13.74 -12.47 -5.93
C ASP A 137 -13.36 -12.02 -7.36
N ASP A 138 -12.09 -11.69 -7.55
CA ASP A 138 -11.56 -11.21 -8.84
C ASP A 138 -11.44 -12.36 -9.85
N GLU A 139 -11.55 -12.06 -11.15
CA GLU A 139 -11.43 -13.04 -12.23
C GLU A 139 -10.06 -13.74 -12.23
N ASP A 140 -9.01 -13.04 -11.79
CA ASP A 140 -7.64 -13.57 -11.71
C ASP A 140 -7.36 -14.40 -10.44
N ARG A 141 -8.34 -14.53 -9.52
CA ARG A 141 -8.19 -15.27 -8.26
C ARG A 141 -8.84 -16.66 -8.34
N GLU A 142 -10.03 -16.86 -7.78
CA GLU A 142 -10.83 -18.09 -7.92
C GLU A 142 -11.88 -17.92 -9.03
N ASN A 143 -12.34 -16.69 -9.29
CA ASN A 143 -13.44 -16.35 -10.18
C ASN A 143 -14.73 -17.08 -9.76
N GLU A 144 -14.98 -17.13 -8.45
CA GLU A 144 -16.07 -17.89 -7.82
C GLU A 144 -16.97 -16.97 -7.01
N GLY A 145 -18.11 -17.51 -6.58
CA GLY A 145 -19.06 -16.80 -5.75
C GLY A 145 -19.50 -17.63 -4.56
N ASP A 146 -19.47 -17.03 -3.39
CA ASP A 146 -19.85 -17.67 -2.13
C ASP A 146 -21.18 -17.12 -1.62
N LEU A 147 -22.02 -18.02 -1.10
CA LEU A 147 -23.11 -17.63 -0.21
C LEU A 147 -22.53 -17.27 1.14
N ILE A 148 -22.69 -16.01 1.57
CA ILE A 148 -22.16 -15.50 2.83
C ILE A 148 -23.29 -14.97 3.71
N MET A 149 -23.29 -15.33 4.99
CA MET A 149 -24.11 -14.70 6.02
C MET A 149 -23.40 -14.63 7.38
N ALA A 150 -23.90 -13.80 8.29
CA ALA A 150 -23.39 -13.77 9.66
C ALA A 150 -23.70 -15.11 10.38
N ALA A 151 -22.66 -15.74 10.93
CA ALA A 151 -22.79 -17.05 11.59
C ALA A 151 -23.74 -17.00 12.80
N SER A 152 -23.78 -15.86 13.51
CA SER A 152 -24.67 -15.63 14.66
C SER A 152 -26.16 -15.55 14.31
N LYS A 153 -26.52 -15.52 13.02
CA LYS A 153 -27.91 -15.38 12.53
C LYS A 153 -28.40 -16.58 11.73
N VAL A 154 -27.55 -17.59 11.50
CA VAL A 154 -27.92 -18.73 10.67
C VAL A 154 -29.11 -19.49 11.25
N THR A 155 -30.02 -19.92 10.39
CA THR A 155 -31.12 -20.83 10.77
C THR A 155 -30.98 -22.17 10.05
N PRO A 156 -31.69 -23.23 10.50
CA PRO A 156 -31.74 -24.49 9.77
C PRO A 156 -32.24 -24.36 8.33
N LYS A 157 -33.12 -23.38 8.04
CA LYS A 157 -33.60 -23.09 6.69
C LYS A 157 -32.48 -22.52 5.81
N ASP A 158 -31.70 -21.60 6.35
CA ASP A 158 -30.57 -21.01 5.65
C ASP A 158 -29.48 -22.06 5.38
N MET A 159 -29.20 -22.91 6.36
CA MET A 159 -28.27 -24.02 6.18
C MET A 159 -28.75 -25.01 5.10
N ALA A 160 -30.04 -25.33 5.08
CA ALA A 160 -30.60 -26.17 4.03
C ALA A 160 -30.47 -25.53 2.63
N PHE A 161 -30.61 -24.21 2.55
CA PHE A 161 -30.41 -23.44 1.33
C PHE A 161 -28.94 -23.46 0.88
N ILE A 162 -28.00 -23.17 1.79
CA ILE A 162 -26.56 -23.24 1.54
C ILE A 162 -26.17 -24.61 0.98
N VAL A 163 -26.66 -25.68 1.60
CA VAL A 163 -26.33 -27.06 1.20
C VAL A 163 -26.95 -27.45 -0.13
N ARG A 164 -28.12 -26.90 -0.46
CA ARG A 164 -28.81 -27.16 -1.73
C ARG A 164 -28.10 -26.51 -2.91
N HIS A 165 -27.47 -25.35 -2.71
CA HIS A 165 -26.92 -24.51 -3.78
C HIS A 165 -25.39 -24.40 -3.77
N GLY A 166 -24.74 -24.83 -2.70
CA GLY A 166 -23.29 -24.81 -2.59
C GLY A 166 -22.65 -26.20 -2.70
N THR A 167 -21.32 -26.23 -2.56
CA THR A 167 -20.51 -27.45 -2.59
C THR A 167 -20.84 -28.43 -1.45
N GLY A 168 -21.48 -27.93 -0.39
CA GLY A 168 -21.73 -28.65 0.85
C GLY A 168 -20.55 -28.60 1.83
N ILE A 169 -19.39 -28.06 1.41
CA ILE A 169 -18.25 -27.76 2.28
C ILE A 169 -18.54 -26.45 3.00
N VAL A 170 -19.33 -26.54 4.07
CA VAL A 170 -19.77 -25.36 4.82
C VAL A 170 -18.68 -24.91 5.78
N CYS A 171 -18.18 -23.70 5.54
CA CYS A 171 -17.10 -23.12 6.30
C CYS A 171 -17.59 -22.03 7.25
N VAL A 172 -16.88 -21.81 8.36
CA VAL A 172 -17.12 -20.70 9.29
C VAL A 172 -15.84 -19.92 9.49
N SER A 173 -15.75 -18.75 8.87
CA SER A 173 -14.62 -17.84 9.10
C SER A 173 -14.77 -17.13 10.42
N MET A 174 -13.69 -17.09 11.22
CA MET A 174 -13.66 -16.45 12.54
C MET A 174 -12.25 -15.96 12.90
N LYS A 175 -12.19 -15.07 13.90
CA LYS A 175 -10.93 -14.48 14.37
C LYS A 175 -10.00 -15.51 15.02
N GLU A 176 -8.70 -15.23 14.97
CA GLU A 176 -7.67 -16.05 15.62
C GLU A 176 -7.94 -16.20 17.13
N GLU A 177 -8.33 -15.13 17.80
CA GLU A 177 -8.64 -15.12 19.24
C GLU A 177 -9.79 -16.10 19.59
N ASP A 178 -10.80 -16.22 18.73
CA ASP A 178 -11.90 -17.16 18.91
C ASP A 178 -11.47 -18.61 18.66
N LEU A 179 -10.64 -18.84 17.65
CA LEU A 179 -10.05 -20.15 17.38
C LEU A 179 -9.13 -20.61 18.52
N GLU A 180 -8.34 -19.71 19.09
CA GLU A 180 -7.49 -19.98 20.25
C GLU A 180 -8.33 -20.29 21.49
N ARG A 181 -9.34 -19.47 21.78
CA ARG A 181 -10.30 -19.69 22.88
C ARG A 181 -10.97 -21.06 22.78
N LEU A 182 -11.38 -21.47 21.57
CA LEU A 182 -12.06 -22.73 21.31
C LEU A 182 -11.09 -23.91 21.08
N GLN A 183 -9.77 -23.68 21.14
CA GLN A 183 -8.73 -24.67 20.87
C GLN A 183 -8.95 -25.40 19.53
N LEU A 184 -9.08 -24.62 18.46
CA LEU A 184 -9.27 -25.09 17.09
C LEU A 184 -7.98 -24.83 16.28
N PRO A 185 -6.96 -25.70 16.37
CA PRO A 185 -5.73 -25.54 15.62
C PRO A 185 -5.97 -25.75 14.11
N LEU A 186 -5.07 -25.19 13.29
CA LEU A 186 -5.03 -25.47 11.85
C LEU A 186 -4.95 -26.97 11.59
N MET A 187 -5.70 -27.47 10.60
CA MET A 187 -5.69 -28.89 10.22
C MET A 187 -4.32 -29.31 9.66
N VAL A 188 -3.67 -28.41 8.93
CA VAL A 188 -2.30 -28.54 8.44
C VAL A 188 -1.47 -27.33 8.87
N THR A 189 -0.20 -27.54 9.17
CA THR A 189 0.69 -26.41 9.53
C THR A 189 0.82 -25.44 8.36
N SER A 190 1.02 -24.16 8.63
CA SER A 190 1.14 -23.14 7.56
C SER A 190 2.27 -23.42 6.57
N LYS A 191 3.35 -24.10 7.00
CA LYS A 191 4.46 -24.49 6.12
C LYS A 191 4.12 -25.66 5.20
N ALA A 192 3.17 -26.50 5.59
CA ALA A 192 2.73 -27.67 4.84
C ALA A 192 1.44 -27.40 4.04
N ASN A 193 0.89 -26.19 4.10
CA ASN A 193 -0.25 -25.81 3.29
C ASN A 193 0.24 -25.43 1.89
N GLU A 194 0.17 -26.41 0.97
CA GLU A 194 0.59 -26.29 -0.43
C GLU A 194 -0.55 -25.82 -1.36
N GLU A 195 -1.72 -25.49 -0.81
CA GLU A 195 -2.84 -24.96 -1.59
C GLU A 195 -2.50 -23.56 -2.14
N LYS A 196 -2.90 -23.31 -3.40
CA LYS A 196 -2.56 -22.12 -4.20
C LYS A 196 -2.83 -20.81 -3.45
N LEU A 197 -3.94 -20.71 -2.74
CA LEU A 197 -4.39 -19.51 -2.00
C LEU A 197 -4.21 -19.64 -0.49
N SER A 198 -3.64 -20.76 -0.06
CA SER A 198 -3.37 -21.19 1.31
C SER A 198 -4.52 -20.89 2.27
N THR A 199 -5.72 -21.34 1.93
CA THR A 199 -6.90 -21.21 2.79
C THR A 199 -6.66 -21.92 4.13
N ALA A 200 -6.94 -21.21 5.23
CA ALA A 200 -6.48 -21.57 6.57
C ALA A 200 -7.52 -22.40 7.34
N PHE A 201 -7.75 -23.63 6.88
CA PHE A 201 -8.65 -24.58 7.53
C PHE A 201 -8.15 -25.00 8.91
N THR A 202 -9.06 -25.04 9.89
CA THR A 202 -8.84 -25.70 11.17
C THR A 202 -9.36 -27.13 11.16
N VAL A 203 -9.13 -27.86 12.26
CA VAL A 203 -9.84 -29.11 12.51
C VAL A 203 -11.36 -28.90 12.39
N SER A 204 -12.05 -29.83 11.73
CA SER A 204 -13.51 -29.77 11.59
C SER A 204 -14.21 -30.09 12.90
N VAL A 205 -15.42 -29.57 13.08
CA VAL A 205 -16.15 -29.64 14.35
C VAL A 205 -17.64 -29.86 14.18
N ASP A 206 -18.25 -30.43 15.21
CA ASP A 206 -19.70 -30.42 15.45
C ASP A 206 -19.97 -29.93 16.87
N ALA A 207 -21.07 -29.21 17.07
CA ALA A 207 -21.58 -28.97 18.41
C ALA A 207 -21.90 -30.30 19.08
N LYS A 208 -21.53 -30.43 20.35
CA LYS A 208 -21.72 -31.64 21.16
C LYS A 208 -23.12 -31.77 21.73
N HIS A 209 -23.81 -30.64 21.88
CA HIS A 209 -25.15 -30.55 22.46
C HIS A 209 -26.13 -30.01 21.43
N GLY A 210 -27.39 -30.47 21.48
CA GLY A 210 -28.43 -30.04 20.55
C GLY A 210 -28.27 -30.57 19.11
N THR A 211 -27.44 -31.59 18.93
CA THR A 211 -27.15 -32.25 17.64
C THR A 211 -27.31 -33.77 17.77
N THR A 212 -27.35 -34.46 16.62
CA THR A 212 -27.40 -35.92 16.52
C THR A 212 -26.15 -36.46 15.84
N THR A 213 -26.14 -36.54 14.52
CA THR A 213 -24.99 -36.99 13.72
C THR A 213 -24.13 -35.83 13.23
N GLY A 214 -24.59 -34.58 13.35
CA GLY A 214 -23.84 -33.39 12.94
C GLY A 214 -24.11 -32.91 11.51
N VAL A 215 -24.56 -33.79 10.60
CA VAL A 215 -24.65 -33.49 9.16
C VAL A 215 -25.94 -32.77 8.73
N SER A 216 -27.01 -32.89 9.51
CA SER A 216 -28.31 -32.32 9.17
C SER A 216 -28.23 -30.79 9.08
N ALA A 217 -29.14 -30.15 8.34
CA ALA A 217 -29.18 -28.68 8.28
C ALA A 217 -29.42 -28.05 9.67
N CYS A 218 -30.19 -28.73 10.53
CA CYS A 218 -30.41 -28.31 11.90
C CYS A 218 -29.12 -28.43 12.72
N ASP A 219 -28.46 -29.58 12.67
CA ASP A 219 -27.25 -29.86 13.43
C ASP A 219 -26.11 -28.91 13.03
N ARG A 220 -25.91 -28.71 11.72
CA ARG A 220 -24.93 -27.77 11.20
C ARG A 220 -25.22 -26.32 11.59
N ALA A 221 -26.48 -25.89 11.53
CA ALA A 221 -26.85 -24.56 12.02
C ALA A 221 -26.55 -24.40 13.52
N THR A 222 -26.86 -25.40 14.35
CA THR A 222 -26.51 -25.42 15.77
C THR A 222 -25.00 -25.30 16.00
N THR A 223 -24.19 -26.03 15.24
CA THR A 223 -22.72 -25.93 15.28
C THR A 223 -22.23 -24.53 14.92
N VAL A 224 -22.75 -23.94 13.83
CA VAL A 224 -22.35 -22.60 13.37
C VAL A 224 -22.74 -21.51 14.39
N ILE A 225 -23.94 -21.57 14.98
CA ILE A 225 -24.36 -20.63 16.05
C ILE A 225 -23.45 -20.78 17.27
N SER A 226 -23.12 -22.02 17.66
CA SER A 226 -22.25 -22.29 18.80
C SER A 226 -20.84 -21.74 18.56
N LEU A 227 -20.30 -21.90 17.34
CA LEU A 227 -19.01 -21.33 16.95
C LEU A 227 -18.99 -19.80 17.03
N ALA A 228 -20.09 -19.13 16.66
CA ALA A 228 -20.22 -17.68 16.76
C ALA A 228 -20.44 -17.15 18.18
N SER A 229 -20.71 -18.03 19.16
CA SER A 229 -20.99 -17.65 20.53
C SER A 229 -19.71 -17.35 21.33
N LYS A 230 -19.71 -16.22 22.02
CA LYS A 230 -18.66 -15.82 22.97
C LYS A 230 -18.63 -16.71 24.23
N ASP A 231 -19.76 -17.30 24.58
CA ASP A 231 -19.89 -18.12 25.79
C ASP A 231 -19.46 -19.58 25.57
N SER A 232 -19.30 -19.99 24.31
CA SER A 232 -18.88 -21.35 23.99
C SER A 232 -17.44 -21.64 24.41
N LYS A 233 -17.20 -22.89 24.76
CA LYS A 233 -15.93 -23.40 25.27
C LYS A 233 -15.42 -24.56 24.40
N PRO A 234 -14.13 -24.91 24.49
CA PRO A 234 -13.58 -26.04 23.74
C PRO A 234 -14.35 -27.36 23.91
N GLU A 235 -14.93 -27.59 25.10
CA GLU A 235 -15.65 -28.83 25.47
C GLU A 235 -17.04 -28.94 24.83
N ASP A 236 -17.58 -27.84 24.29
CA ASP A 236 -18.88 -27.79 23.62
C ASP A 236 -18.81 -28.38 22.20
N PHE A 237 -17.62 -28.76 21.72
CA PHE A 237 -17.39 -29.23 20.36
C PHE A 237 -16.75 -30.62 20.31
N ASN A 238 -17.27 -31.47 19.43
CA ASN A 238 -16.60 -32.70 18.99
C ASN A 238 -15.60 -32.39 17.87
N ARG A 239 -14.52 -33.16 17.82
CA ARG A 239 -13.46 -33.10 16.79
C ARG A 239 -13.14 -34.55 16.36
N PRO A 240 -13.25 -34.94 15.07
CA PRO A 240 -13.72 -34.13 13.94
C PRO A 240 -15.24 -33.87 13.98
N GLY A 241 -15.73 -33.13 12.99
CA GLY A 241 -17.16 -32.96 12.68
C GLY A 241 -17.39 -32.48 11.25
N HIS A 242 -18.53 -31.82 11.00
CA HIS A 242 -19.02 -31.53 9.64
C HIS A 242 -19.02 -30.04 9.26
N ILE A 243 -18.64 -29.15 10.17
CA ILE A 243 -18.36 -27.74 9.88
C ILE A 243 -16.86 -27.50 9.86
N PHE A 244 -16.40 -26.66 8.94
CA PHE A 244 -14.98 -26.35 8.71
C PHE A 244 -14.65 -24.90 9.11
N PRO A 245 -14.16 -24.66 10.33
CA PRO A 245 -13.75 -23.32 10.70
C PRO A 245 -12.52 -22.87 9.91
N LEU A 246 -12.49 -21.59 9.55
CA LEU A 246 -11.42 -20.93 8.82
C LEU A 246 -10.84 -19.81 9.66
N LYS A 247 -9.51 -19.70 9.64
CA LYS A 247 -8.80 -18.60 10.31
C LYS A 247 -8.83 -17.33 9.46
N TYR A 248 -9.50 -16.30 9.98
CA TYR A 248 -9.44 -14.93 9.49
C TYR A 248 -8.02 -14.35 9.61
N ARG A 249 -7.57 -13.60 8.60
CA ARG A 249 -6.33 -12.82 8.68
C ARG A 249 -6.62 -11.40 9.15
N GLU A 250 -5.96 -10.98 10.23
CA GLU A 250 -6.12 -9.64 10.78
C GLU A 250 -5.83 -8.56 9.72
N GLY A 251 -6.77 -7.61 9.57
CA GLY A 251 -6.83 -6.65 8.46
C GLY A 251 -7.88 -7.02 7.39
N GLY A 252 -8.36 -8.27 7.36
CA GLY A 252 -9.45 -8.71 6.51
C GLY A 252 -9.16 -8.56 5.03
N VAL A 253 -10.18 -8.16 4.25
CA VAL A 253 -10.06 -8.04 2.78
C VAL A 253 -8.99 -7.04 2.34
N LEU A 254 -8.60 -6.13 3.23
CA LEU A 254 -7.53 -5.17 2.98
C LEU A 254 -6.15 -5.82 2.97
N LYS A 255 -5.98 -6.99 3.62
CA LYS A 255 -4.74 -7.75 3.68
C LYS A 255 -4.76 -9.00 2.80
N ARG A 256 -5.91 -9.68 2.73
CA ARG A 256 -6.14 -10.81 1.83
C ARG A 256 -7.55 -10.70 1.23
N ALA A 257 -7.62 -10.50 -0.08
CA ALA A 257 -8.88 -10.39 -0.82
C ALA A 257 -9.55 -11.77 -1.04
N GLY A 258 -9.95 -12.46 0.04
CA GLY A 258 -10.61 -13.77 -0.03
C GLY A 258 -11.98 -13.79 0.64
N HIS A 259 -12.79 -14.80 0.28
CA HIS A 259 -14.13 -15.00 0.84
C HIS A 259 -14.12 -15.20 2.36
N THR A 260 -13.09 -15.88 2.88
CA THR A 260 -12.82 -16.02 4.33
C THR A 260 -12.81 -14.67 5.03
N GLU A 261 -12.03 -13.72 4.51
CA GLU A 261 -11.95 -12.37 5.08
C GLU A 261 -13.24 -11.58 4.87
N ALA A 262 -13.85 -11.67 3.69
CA ALA A 262 -15.09 -10.96 3.37
C ALA A 262 -16.25 -11.35 4.30
N ALA A 263 -16.35 -12.63 4.66
CA ALA A 263 -17.40 -13.13 5.54
C ALA A 263 -17.37 -12.48 6.94
N VAL A 264 -16.19 -12.39 7.54
CA VAL A 264 -15.99 -11.77 8.87
C VAL A 264 -16.11 -10.26 8.79
N ASP A 265 -15.55 -9.64 7.74
CA ASP A 265 -15.63 -8.19 7.55
C ASP A 265 -17.08 -7.71 7.38
N LEU A 266 -17.91 -8.40 6.59
CA LEU A 266 -19.33 -8.06 6.43
C LEU A 266 -20.10 -8.22 7.74
N ALA A 267 -19.83 -9.29 8.51
CA ALA A 267 -20.46 -9.49 9.82
C ALA A 267 -20.09 -8.36 10.81
N MET A 268 -18.81 -7.96 10.85
CA MET A 268 -18.36 -6.83 11.69
C MET A 268 -18.97 -5.51 11.24
N LEU A 269 -19.00 -5.21 9.93
CA LEU A 269 -19.62 -4.00 9.38
C LEU A 269 -21.14 -3.95 9.63
N ALA A 270 -21.79 -5.10 9.73
CA ALA A 270 -23.20 -5.22 10.11
C ALA A 270 -23.45 -4.98 11.61
N GLY A 271 -22.40 -4.91 12.44
CA GLY A 271 -22.50 -4.78 13.90
C GLY A 271 -22.79 -6.10 14.60
N LEU A 272 -22.42 -7.22 14.00
CA LEU A 272 -22.62 -8.57 14.54
C LEU A 272 -21.29 -9.18 15.01
N GLU A 273 -21.38 -10.36 15.63
CA GLU A 273 -20.19 -11.14 16.03
C GLU A 273 -19.28 -11.41 14.82
N PRO A 274 -17.93 -11.36 15.00
CA PRO A 274 -16.95 -11.44 13.91
C PRO A 274 -16.75 -12.89 13.40
N ALA A 275 -17.86 -13.53 13.04
CA ALA A 275 -17.91 -14.86 12.47
C ALA A 275 -18.93 -14.91 11.32
N GLY A 276 -18.51 -15.45 10.18
CA GLY A 276 -19.34 -15.57 8.98
C GLY A 276 -19.35 -17.00 8.46
N VAL A 277 -20.52 -17.50 8.05
CA VAL A 277 -20.64 -18.77 7.34
C VAL A 277 -20.56 -18.52 5.84
N LEU A 278 -19.82 -19.38 5.14
CA LEU A 278 -19.59 -19.30 3.71
C LEU A 278 -19.58 -20.68 3.06
N CYS A 279 -20.02 -20.73 1.80
CA CYS A 279 -19.95 -21.92 0.96
C CYS A 279 -20.01 -21.50 -0.51
N GLU A 280 -19.14 -22.06 -1.33
CA GLU A 280 -19.01 -21.74 -2.75
C GLU A 280 -20.23 -22.27 -3.52
N ILE A 281 -20.76 -21.48 -4.47
CA ILE A 281 -21.96 -21.82 -5.25
C ILE A 281 -21.59 -22.70 -6.44
N VAL A 282 -22.33 -23.80 -6.61
CA VAL A 282 -22.18 -24.72 -7.74
C VAL A 282 -23.25 -24.45 -8.82
N ASP A 283 -22.91 -24.72 -10.08
CA ASP A 283 -23.87 -24.77 -11.19
C ASP A 283 -24.54 -26.15 -11.25
N ASP A 284 -25.66 -26.25 -11.97
CA ASP A 284 -26.48 -27.47 -12.06
C ASP A 284 -25.74 -28.64 -12.74
N ASP A 285 -24.68 -28.34 -13.51
CA ASP A 285 -23.81 -29.34 -14.15
C ASP A 285 -22.69 -29.86 -13.24
N GLY A 286 -22.62 -29.36 -11.99
CA GLY A 286 -21.61 -29.72 -10.99
C GLY A 286 -20.29 -28.93 -11.10
N SER A 287 -20.17 -28.00 -12.05
CA SER A 287 -19.06 -27.05 -12.10
C SER A 287 -19.28 -25.88 -11.13
N MET A 288 -18.26 -25.06 -10.89
CA MET A 288 -18.39 -23.85 -10.06
C MET A 288 -19.11 -22.75 -10.84
N ALA A 289 -20.09 -22.11 -10.21
CA ALA A 289 -20.85 -21.04 -10.83
C ALA A 289 -19.98 -19.79 -11.04
N ARG A 290 -19.90 -19.30 -12.28
CA ARG A 290 -19.16 -18.08 -12.65
C ARG A 290 -20.07 -16.85 -12.70
N LEU A 291 -19.49 -15.66 -12.74
CA LEU A 291 -20.21 -14.38 -12.62
C LEU A 291 -21.53 -14.27 -13.41
N PRO A 292 -21.63 -14.66 -14.70
CA PRO A 292 -22.90 -14.59 -15.42
C PRO A 292 -24.02 -15.44 -14.81
N LYS A 293 -23.69 -16.65 -14.34
CA LYS A 293 -24.62 -17.57 -13.66
C LYS A 293 -24.93 -17.10 -12.24
N LEU A 294 -23.92 -16.62 -11.51
CA LEU A 294 -24.10 -16.04 -10.18
C LEU A 294 -25.07 -14.85 -10.19
N ARG A 295 -25.01 -13.99 -11.21
CA ARG A 295 -25.99 -12.89 -11.38
C ARG A 295 -27.41 -13.39 -11.59
N GLN A 296 -27.59 -14.44 -12.41
CA GLN A 296 -28.90 -15.05 -12.63
C GLN A 296 -29.43 -15.70 -11.35
N PHE A 297 -28.58 -16.42 -10.63
CA PHE A 297 -28.88 -17.06 -9.35
C PHE A 297 -29.28 -16.01 -8.30
N ALA A 298 -28.48 -14.97 -8.10
CA ALA A 298 -28.75 -13.90 -7.15
C ALA A 298 -30.10 -13.21 -7.45
N LYS A 299 -30.39 -12.95 -8.73
CA LYS A 299 -31.70 -12.39 -9.14
C LYS A 299 -32.87 -13.35 -8.87
N LYS A 300 -32.71 -14.64 -9.18
CA LYS A 300 -33.73 -15.67 -8.99
C LYS A 300 -34.07 -15.86 -7.51
N GLU A 301 -33.06 -15.92 -6.66
CA GLU A 301 -33.21 -16.16 -5.22
C GLU A 301 -33.36 -14.85 -4.42
N ASN A 302 -33.42 -13.70 -5.11
CA ASN A 302 -33.56 -12.37 -4.53
C ASN A 302 -32.47 -12.04 -3.48
N LEU A 303 -31.22 -12.34 -3.82
CA LEU A 303 -30.03 -12.06 -3.03
C LEU A 303 -29.24 -10.89 -3.63
N LYS A 304 -28.62 -10.08 -2.78
CA LYS A 304 -27.65 -9.08 -3.22
C LYS A 304 -26.36 -9.78 -3.65
N ILE A 305 -25.76 -9.29 -4.73
CA ILE A 305 -24.44 -9.75 -5.20
C ILE A 305 -23.45 -8.59 -5.10
N VAL A 306 -22.32 -8.80 -4.45
CA VAL A 306 -21.26 -7.79 -4.25
C VAL A 306 -19.90 -8.37 -4.62
N SER A 307 -18.93 -7.51 -4.92
CA SER A 307 -17.54 -7.93 -5.16
C SER A 307 -16.63 -7.62 -3.97
N ILE A 308 -15.62 -8.46 -3.76
CA ILE A 308 -14.56 -8.19 -2.77
C ILE A 308 -13.82 -6.89 -3.10
N ALA A 309 -13.65 -6.56 -4.39
CA ALA A 309 -13.05 -5.30 -4.82
C ALA A 309 -13.85 -4.08 -4.34
N ASP A 310 -15.19 -4.12 -4.43
CA ASP A 310 -16.06 -3.06 -3.92
C ASP A 310 -16.01 -3.00 -2.39
N LEU A 311 -15.92 -4.15 -1.70
CA LEU A 311 -15.76 -4.19 -0.24
C LEU A 311 -14.43 -3.58 0.22
N ILE A 312 -13.33 -3.88 -0.48
CA ILE A 312 -12.01 -3.27 -0.24
C ILE A 312 -12.11 -1.75 -0.41
N ARG A 313 -12.71 -1.28 -1.51
CA ARG A 313 -12.90 0.16 -1.77
C ARG A 313 -13.74 0.82 -0.67
N TYR A 314 -14.82 0.16 -0.25
CA TYR A 314 -15.71 0.62 0.82
C TYR A 314 -14.97 0.77 2.16
N ARG A 315 -14.20 -0.25 2.56
CA ARG A 315 -13.42 -0.26 3.82
C ARG A 315 -12.28 0.75 3.79
N ARG A 316 -11.49 0.84 2.70
CA ARG A 316 -10.36 1.80 2.62
C ARG A 316 -10.76 3.25 2.87
N LYS A 317 -11.97 3.64 2.49
CA LYS A 317 -12.50 4.99 2.68
C LYS A 317 -12.96 5.28 4.13
N ARG A 318 -13.37 4.25 4.87
CA ARG A 318 -14.09 4.37 6.15
C ARG A 318 -13.27 3.92 7.34
N ASP A 319 -12.42 2.92 7.15
CA ASP A 319 -11.53 2.42 8.18
C ASP A 319 -10.37 3.40 8.34
N ARG A 320 -10.00 3.68 9.60
CA ARG A 320 -8.76 4.38 9.90
C ARG A 320 -7.62 3.39 9.79
N LEU A 321 -6.82 3.52 8.74
CA LEU A 321 -5.72 2.60 8.39
C LEU A 321 -4.34 3.11 8.81
N VAL A 322 -4.27 4.32 9.34
CA VAL A 322 -3.03 4.95 9.79
C VAL A 322 -3.12 5.46 11.22
N GLU A 323 -1.99 5.40 11.91
CA GLU A 323 -1.82 5.93 13.25
C GLU A 323 -0.61 6.88 13.28
N ASN A 324 -0.81 8.10 13.77
CA ASN A 324 0.27 9.04 14.04
C ASN A 324 1.01 8.61 15.31
N THR A 325 2.24 8.13 15.17
CA THR A 325 3.00 7.53 16.27
C THR A 325 3.96 8.51 16.96
N SER A 326 4.46 9.51 16.23
CA SER A 326 5.44 10.46 16.76
C SER A 326 5.59 11.68 15.85
N ALA A 327 6.10 12.78 16.43
CA ALA A 327 6.42 13.99 15.69
C ALA A 327 7.74 14.61 16.18
N ALA A 328 8.52 15.17 15.26
CA ALA A 328 9.77 15.87 15.58
C ALA A 328 10.06 17.01 14.59
N ARG A 329 10.68 18.08 15.08
CA ARG A 329 11.20 19.14 14.21
C ARG A 329 12.50 18.67 13.55
N ILE A 330 12.55 18.65 12.22
CA ILE A 330 13.72 18.25 11.44
C ILE A 330 14.26 19.45 10.65
N PRO A 331 15.46 19.96 10.99
CA PRO A 331 16.16 20.91 10.12
C PRO A 331 16.69 20.18 8.89
N THR A 332 16.27 20.60 7.70
CA THR A 332 16.75 20.05 6.42
C THR A 332 17.53 21.12 5.64
N THR A 333 18.21 20.71 4.58
CA THR A 333 18.89 21.62 3.64
C THR A 333 17.91 22.57 2.92
N TRP A 334 16.63 22.21 2.85
CA TRP A 334 15.58 23.01 2.22
C TRP A 334 14.84 23.91 3.21
N GLY A 335 15.02 23.70 4.51
CA GLY A 335 14.31 24.44 5.56
C GLY A 335 13.90 23.55 6.74
N PRO A 336 13.43 24.14 7.85
CA PRO A 336 12.92 23.38 8.99
C PRO A 336 11.48 22.94 8.75
N PHE A 337 11.21 21.65 9.00
CA PHE A 337 9.88 21.03 8.91
C PHE A 337 9.55 20.33 10.23
N THR A 338 8.26 20.08 10.46
CA THR A 338 7.82 19.09 11.44
C THR A 338 7.56 17.78 10.70
N ALA A 339 8.30 16.75 11.05
CA ALA A 339 8.08 15.39 10.56
C ALA A 339 7.09 14.67 11.47
N TYR A 340 6.04 14.10 10.88
CA TYR A 340 5.12 13.19 11.55
C TYR A 340 5.33 11.78 11.03
N CYS A 341 5.48 10.81 11.93
CA CYS A 341 5.55 9.39 11.60
C CYS A 341 4.14 8.80 11.64
N TYR A 342 3.74 8.15 10.55
CA TYR A 342 2.47 7.45 10.42
C TYR A 342 2.71 5.98 10.20
N LYS A 343 2.21 5.13 11.09
CA LYS A 343 2.27 3.68 10.94
C LYS A 343 0.99 3.18 10.27
N SER A 344 1.13 2.43 9.20
CA SER A 344 0.04 1.68 8.58
C SER A 344 -0.32 0.47 9.46
N ILE A 345 -1.60 0.31 9.76
CA ILE A 345 -2.07 -0.81 10.61
C ILE A 345 -2.07 -2.14 9.86
N LEU A 346 -2.05 -2.11 8.53
CA LEU A 346 -2.19 -3.31 7.69
C LEU A 346 -0.89 -4.10 7.60
N ASP A 347 0.21 -3.40 7.38
CA ASP A 347 1.54 -3.95 7.11
C ASP A 347 2.60 -3.49 8.12
N GLY A 348 2.25 -2.54 9.02
CA GLY A 348 3.17 -1.99 10.01
C GLY A 348 4.21 -1.03 9.43
N ILE A 349 4.13 -0.69 8.14
CA ILE A 349 5.08 0.22 7.49
C ILE A 349 4.91 1.62 8.07
N GLU A 350 6.04 2.24 8.43
CA GLU A 350 6.08 3.63 8.85
C GLU A 350 6.33 4.53 7.64
N HIS A 351 5.42 5.47 7.42
CA HIS A 351 5.49 6.56 6.45
C HIS A 351 5.81 7.87 7.19
N ILE A 352 6.30 8.87 6.46
CA ILE A 352 6.64 10.17 7.04
C ILE A 352 5.95 11.30 6.29
N ALA A 353 5.39 12.26 7.03
CA ALA A 353 4.85 13.49 6.49
C ALA A 353 5.67 14.69 6.97
N MET A 354 6.28 15.41 6.04
CA MET A 354 7.03 16.64 6.28
C MET A 354 6.09 17.82 6.15
N VAL A 355 5.81 18.50 7.26
CA VAL A 355 4.83 19.59 7.34
C VAL A 355 5.53 20.92 7.59
N LYS A 356 5.15 21.93 6.81
CA LYS A 356 5.59 23.32 6.95
C LYS A 356 4.40 24.19 7.33
N GLY A 357 4.61 25.08 8.30
CA GLY A 357 3.59 26.03 8.76
C GLY A 357 2.43 25.34 9.47
N ASP A 358 1.37 26.11 9.72
CA ASP A 358 0.11 25.61 10.28
C ASP A 358 -0.87 25.24 9.15
N ILE A 359 -1.46 24.05 9.24
CA ILE A 359 -2.48 23.58 8.30
C ILE A 359 -3.82 24.28 8.53
N GLY A 360 -4.10 24.77 9.75
CA GLY A 360 -5.25 25.64 10.04
C GLY A 360 -6.59 25.10 9.54
N ASP A 361 -7.26 25.85 8.66
CA ASP A 361 -8.57 25.50 8.09
C ASP A 361 -8.56 24.32 7.10
N GLY A 362 -7.37 23.85 6.72
CA GLY A 362 -7.17 22.77 5.76
C GLY A 362 -7.38 23.14 4.30
N LEU A 363 -7.50 24.44 3.98
CA LEU A 363 -7.81 24.90 2.63
C LEU A 363 -6.56 25.38 1.87
N ASP A 364 -6.53 25.09 0.57
CA ASP A 364 -5.50 25.49 -0.40
C ASP A 364 -4.07 25.11 0.02
N ILE A 365 -3.90 23.89 0.55
CA ILE A 365 -2.60 23.40 1.03
C ILE A 365 -1.75 22.95 -0.16
N LEU A 366 -0.49 23.39 -0.24
CA LEU A 366 0.46 22.86 -1.22
C LEU A 366 0.90 21.45 -0.78
N VAL A 367 0.62 20.43 -1.61
CA VAL A 367 0.80 19.03 -1.23
C VAL A 367 1.63 18.27 -2.25
N ARG A 368 2.57 17.45 -1.77
CA ARG A 368 3.27 16.42 -2.55
C ARG A 368 3.08 15.05 -1.91
N VAL A 369 2.53 14.10 -2.66
CA VAL A 369 2.57 12.67 -2.31
C VAL A 369 3.70 12.00 -3.10
N HIS A 370 4.81 11.78 -2.41
CA HIS A 370 6.05 11.21 -2.96
C HIS A 370 6.13 9.72 -2.67
N SER A 371 6.40 8.93 -3.70
CA SER A 371 6.65 7.49 -3.56
C SER A 371 8.14 7.28 -3.31
N GLU A 372 8.48 6.46 -2.32
CA GLU A 372 9.86 6.07 -2.02
C GLU A 372 10.62 5.58 -3.26
N CYS A 373 11.81 6.13 -3.48
CA CYS A 373 12.77 5.67 -4.47
C CYS A 373 14.17 5.79 -3.88
N LEU A 374 14.66 4.74 -3.22
CA LEU A 374 15.96 4.72 -2.55
C LEU A 374 17.10 5.13 -3.50
N THR A 375 17.11 4.60 -4.73
CA THR A 375 18.16 4.91 -5.71
C THR A 375 18.16 6.37 -6.14
N GLY A 376 16.99 7.00 -6.25
CA GLY A 376 16.86 8.39 -6.68
C GLY A 376 17.00 9.37 -5.53
N ASP A 377 16.30 9.12 -4.43
CA ASP A 377 16.11 10.04 -3.30
C ASP A 377 17.35 10.08 -2.39
N ILE A 378 18.02 8.93 -2.18
CA ILE A 378 19.20 8.84 -1.29
C ILE A 378 20.51 8.82 -2.08
N PHE A 379 20.60 8.01 -3.14
CA PHE A 379 21.84 7.83 -3.90
C PHE A 379 21.98 8.75 -5.13
N GLY A 380 20.97 9.60 -5.42
CA GLY A 380 21.06 10.58 -6.49
C GLY A 380 21.16 10.00 -7.89
N SER A 381 20.56 8.82 -8.14
CA SER A 381 20.62 8.16 -9.44
C SER A 381 20.08 9.03 -10.58
N ALA A 382 20.89 9.22 -11.61
CA ALA A 382 20.51 9.96 -12.82
C ALA A 382 19.57 9.19 -13.76
N ARG A 383 19.30 7.90 -13.51
CA ARG A 383 18.36 7.07 -14.30
C ARG A 383 16.90 7.43 -14.05
N CYS A 384 16.61 8.13 -12.96
CA CYS A 384 15.26 8.61 -12.62
C CYS A 384 15.31 10.05 -12.16
N ASP A 385 14.14 10.68 -12.05
CA ASP A 385 13.98 12.07 -11.61
C ASP A 385 13.45 12.20 -10.18
N CYS A 386 13.32 11.09 -9.44
CA CYS A 386 12.69 11.04 -8.11
C CYS A 386 13.36 11.99 -7.10
N GLY A 387 14.68 11.92 -6.94
CA GLY A 387 15.41 12.78 -5.99
C GLY A 387 15.30 14.27 -6.33
N ASN A 388 15.36 14.61 -7.62
CA ASN A 388 15.17 15.99 -8.09
C ASN A 388 13.75 16.48 -7.82
N GLN A 389 12.73 15.65 -8.04
CA GLN A 389 11.35 15.99 -7.71
C GLN A 389 11.14 16.16 -6.21
N LEU A 390 11.76 15.33 -5.37
CA LEU A 390 11.71 15.45 -3.91
C LEU A 390 12.31 16.78 -3.46
N ALA A 391 13.51 17.11 -3.92
CA ALA A 391 14.19 18.35 -3.58
C ALA A 391 13.39 19.58 -4.01
N LEU A 392 12.92 19.62 -5.27
CA LEU A 392 12.11 20.71 -5.78
C LEU A 392 10.81 20.86 -4.98
N ALA A 393 10.20 19.73 -4.59
CA ALA A 393 8.99 19.76 -3.80
C ALA A 393 9.18 20.37 -2.41
N MET A 394 10.22 19.95 -1.70
CA MET A 394 10.57 20.48 -0.38
C MET A 394 10.90 21.98 -0.46
N GLN A 395 11.61 22.42 -1.51
CA GLN A 395 11.91 23.84 -1.73
C GLN A 395 10.66 24.69 -1.98
N GLN A 396 9.74 24.20 -2.82
CA GLN A 396 8.49 24.90 -3.09
C GLN A 396 7.60 25.02 -1.85
N ILE A 397 7.53 23.95 -1.04
CA ILE A 397 6.79 23.96 0.23
C ILE A 397 7.42 24.93 1.23
N GLU A 398 8.76 24.96 1.34
CA GLU A 398 9.45 25.94 2.18
C GLU A 398 9.11 27.37 1.73
N ALA A 399 9.24 27.65 0.43
CA ALA A 399 8.99 28.97 -0.13
C ALA A 399 7.54 29.44 0.05
N ALA A 400 6.58 28.52 -0.03
CA ALA A 400 5.17 28.81 0.25
C ALA A 400 4.89 29.05 1.74
N GLY A 401 5.77 28.57 2.65
CA GLY A 401 5.61 28.71 4.10
C GLY A 401 4.50 27.85 4.72
N ARG A 402 3.73 27.12 3.90
CA ARG A 402 2.61 26.27 4.31
C ARG A 402 2.45 25.11 3.32
N GLY A 403 2.55 23.87 3.79
CA GLY A 403 2.37 22.70 2.93
C GLY A 403 2.79 21.37 3.55
N VAL A 404 2.52 20.29 2.82
CA VAL A 404 2.77 18.91 3.27
C VAL A 404 3.43 18.09 2.18
N LEU A 405 4.53 17.42 2.50
CA LEU A 405 5.07 16.32 1.70
C LEU A 405 4.85 15.00 2.43
N VAL A 406 4.05 14.11 1.87
CA VAL A 406 3.90 12.74 2.35
C VAL A 406 4.87 11.85 1.58
N TYR A 407 5.76 11.17 2.28
CA TYR A 407 6.70 10.20 1.73
C TYR A 407 6.22 8.78 2.05
N LEU A 408 5.65 8.13 1.03
CA LEU A 408 5.11 6.78 1.13
C LEU A 408 6.21 5.74 0.92
N ARG A 409 6.65 5.16 2.02
CA ARG A 409 7.53 3.99 2.07
C ARG A 409 6.82 2.72 1.58
N GLY A 410 7.60 1.75 1.10
CA GLY A 410 7.11 0.52 0.48
C GLY A 410 6.77 0.66 -1.01
N HIS A 411 6.89 1.85 -1.60
CA HIS A 411 6.60 2.12 -3.00
C HIS A 411 7.79 1.93 -3.96
N GLU A 412 8.91 1.44 -3.45
CA GLU A 412 10.11 1.22 -4.26
C GLU A 412 9.82 0.33 -5.47
N GLY A 413 10.34 0.72 -6.64
CA GLY A 413 10.12 0.03 -7.90
C GLY A 413 8.67 0.06 -8.40
N ARG A 414 7.82 0.97 -7.88
CA ARG A 414 6.36 0.94 -8.04
C ARG A 414 5.68 -0.17 -7.24
N GLY A 415 6.23 -0.49 -6.07
CA GLY A 415 5.68 -1.47 -5.12
C GLY A 415 6.16 -2.91 -5.36
N ILE A 416 7.02 -3.16 -6.35
CA ILE A 416 7.66 -4.48 -6.56
C ILE A 416 8.88 -4.69 -5.65
N GLY A 417 9.37 -3.63 -5.01
CA GLY A 417 10.52 -3.65 -4.12
C GLY A 417 11.87 -3.48 -4.84
N LEU A 418 12.91 -3.20 -4.04
CA LEU A 418 14.24 -2.85 -4.54
C LEU A 418 14.90 -3.95 -5.38
N GLY A 419 14.81 -5.20 -4.93
CA GLY A 419 15.44 -6.33 -5.64
C GLY A 419 14.87 -6.54 -7.04
N HIS A 420 13.55 -6.51 -7.19
CA HIS A 420 12.89 -6.64 -8.49
C HIS A 420 13.15 -5.43 -9.38
N LYS A 421 13.18 -4.20 -8.82
CA LYS A 421 13.56 -3.00 -9.56
C LYS A 421 14.94 -3.13 -10.21
N LEU A 422 15.94 -3.64 -9.48
CA LEU A 422 17.29 -3.83 -10.02
C LEU A 422 17.32 -4.90 -11.13
N ARG A 423 16.52 -5.96 -11.02
CA ARG A 423 16.36 -6.94 -12.12
C ARG A 423 15.72 -6.31 -13.35
N ALA A 424 14.68 -5.49 -13.16
CA ALA A 424 14.04 -4.76 -14.25
C ALA A 424 15.00 -3.77 -14.93
N TYR A 425 15.96 -3.19 -14.20
CA TYR A 425 17.02 -2.39 -14.80
C TYR A 425 17.94 -3.19 -15.71
N ASN A 426 18.31 -4.42 -15.34
CA ASN A 426 19.12 -5.27 -16.22
C ASN A 426 18.39 -5.56 -17.54
N LEU A 427 17.09 -5.88 -17.48
CA LEU A 427 16.28 -6.08 -18.68
C LEU A 427 16.13 -4.81 -19.52
N GLN A 428 16.04 -3.64 -18.87
CA GLN A 428 16.00 -2.36 -19.58
C GLN A 428 17.32 -2.02 -20.27
N ASP A 429 18.44 -2.34 -19.62
CA ASP A 429 19.79 -2.20 -20.19
C ASP A 429 19.95 -3.14 -21.42
N ASP A 430 19.25 -4.28 -21.43
CA ASP A 430 19.12 -5.21 -22.58
C ASP A 430 18.06 -4.76 -23.62
N GLY A 431 17.55 -3.54 -23.51
CA GLY A 431 16.71 -2.92 -24.54
C GLY A 431 15.20 -2.93 -24.28
N ARG A 432 14.71 -3.59 -23.23
CA ARG A 432 13.27 -3.53 -22.86
C ARG A 432 12.92 -2.16 -22.29
N ASP A 433 11.64 -1.80 -22.31
CA ASP A 433 11.18 -0.69 -21.48
C ASP A 433 10.72 -1.15 -20.09
N THR A 434 10.34 -0.20 -19.23
CA THR A 434 9.94 -0.49 -17.84
C THR A 434 8.68 -1.36 -17.74
N VAL A 435 7.77 -1.29 -18.71
CA VAL A 435 6.54 -2.10 -18.71
C VAL A 435 6.87 -3.52 -19.13
N GLU A 436 7.57 -3.66 -20.26
CA GLU A 436 8.00 -4.97 -20.80
C GLU A 436 8.88 -5.73 -19.79
N ALA A 437 9.82 -5.04 -19.15
CA ALA A 437 10.69 -5.64 -18.13
C ALA A 437 9.90 -6.16 -16.92
N ASN A 438 8.81 -5.50 -16.53
CA ASN A 438 7.96 -5.97 -15.43
C ASN A 438 7.09 -7.15 -15.87
N GLU A 439 6.52 -7.11 -17.07
CA GLU A 439 5.74 -8.21 -17.64
C GLU A 439 6.59 -9.48 -17.81
N GLU A 440 7.83 -9.36 -18.33
CA GLU A 440 8.78 -10.48 -18.44
C GLU A 440 9.14 -11.10 -17.07
N LEU A 441 9.15 -10.29 -16.00
CA LEU A 441 9.39 -10.77 -14.64
C LEU A 441 8.13 -11.31 -13.95
N GLY A 442 6.97 -11.29 -14.61
CA GLY A 442 5.68 -11.69 -14.02
C GLY A 442 5.21 -10.72 -12.92
N LEU A 443 5.60 -9.45 -13.00
CA LEU A 443 5.32 -8.43 -11.99
C LEU A 443 4.28 -7.42 -12.48
N PRO A 444 3.45 -6.86 -11.58
CA PRO A 444 2.51 -5.81 -11.94
C PRO A 444 3.24 -4.55 -12.43
N VAL A 445 2.63 -3.84 -13.38
CA VAL A 445 3.16 -2.58 -13.94
C VAL A 445 3.21 -1.47 -12.87
N ASP A 446 2.25 -1.46 -11.96
CA ASP A 446 2.18 -0.53 -10.82
C ASP A 446 1.33 -1.14 -9.69
N SER A 447 1.92 -1.39 -8.53
CA SER A 447 1.22 -1.89 -7.34
C SER A 447 1.11 -0.85 -6.22
N ARG A 448 1.38 0.42 -6.52
CA ARG A 448 1.36 1.49 -5.51
C ARG A 448 -0.04 1.78 -5.01
N GLU A 449 -0.16 1.95 -3.70
CA GLU A 449 -1.40 2.24 -3.00
C GLU A 449 -1.34 3.67 -2.45
N TYR A 450 -2.28 4.53 -2.84
CA TYR A 450 -2.27 5.95 -2.44
C TYR A 450 -3.32 6.30 -1.38
N GLY A 451 -4.18 5.36 -1.00
CA GLY A 451 -5.18 5.52 0.05
C GLY A 451 -4.55 5.85 1.40
N ILE A 452 -3.42 5.21 1.74
CA ILE A 452 -2.64 5.57 2.93
C ILE A 452 -2.21 7.04 2.90
N GLY A 453 -1.71 7.53 1.75
CA GLY A 453 -1.35 8.93 1.59
C GLY A 453 -2.52 9.89 1.77
N ALA A 454 -3.70 9.50 1.25
CA ALA A 454 -4.93 10.27 1.44
C ALA A 454 -5.35 10.34 2.92
N GLN A 455 -5.29 9.22 3.64
CA GLN A 455 -5.63 9.20 5.06
C GLN A 455 -4.66 10.02 5.92
N ILE A 456 -3.35 9.98 5.63
CA ILE A 456 -2.35 10.82 6.29
C ILE A 456 -2.68 12.31 6.09
N LEU A 457 -2.98 12.73 4.86
CA LEU A 457 -3.36 14.11 4.57
C LEU A 457 -4.62 14.54 5.33
N ARG A 458 -5.62 13.65 5.40
CA ARG A 458 -6.86 13.91 6.12
C ARG A 458 -6.64 14.03 7.62
N ASP A 459 -5.82 13.17 8.21
CA ASP A 459 -5.47 13.20 9.63
C ASP A 459 -4.72 14.50 10.00
N LEU A 460 -3.82 14.96 9.12
CA LEU A 460 -3.15 16.27 9.24
C LEU A 460 -4.08 17.47 9.09
N GLY A 461 -5.36 17.26 8.74
CA GLY A 461 -6.36 18.31 8.60
C GLY A 461 -6.47 18.91 7.20
N VAL A 462 -5.80 18.36 6.19
CA VAL A 462 -5.94 18.83 4.80
C VAL A 462 -7.34 18.51 4.29
N ARG A 463 -7.98 19.47 3.63
CA ARG A 463 -9.29 19.35 2.98
C ARG A 463 -9.22 19.68 1.51
N THR A 464 -8.60 20.80 1.15
CA THR A 464 -8.35 21.17 -0.24
C THR A 464 -6.87 21.42 -0.49
N MET A 465 -6.38 21.01 -1.66
CA MET A 465 -4.94 21.04 -1.95
C MET A 465 -4.60 21.44 -3.38
N LYS A 466 -3.43 22.04 -3.54
CA LYS A 466 -2.70 22.15 -4.81
C LYS A 466 -1.72 20.98 -4.88
N LEU A 467 -2.01 20.00 -5.74
CA LEU A 467 -1.25 18.76 -5.80
C LEU A 467 -0.05 18.87 -6.75
N MET A 468 1.13 18.60 -6.23
CA MET A 468 2.38 18.59 -6.97
C MET A 468 2.62 17.23 -7.64
N THR A 469 2.18 17.08 -8.89
CA THR A 469 2.27 15.83 -9.64
C THR A 469 2.46 16.06 -11.14
N ASN A 470 3.17 15.13 -11.79
CA ASN A 470 3.24 15.06 -13.25
C ASN A 470 2.29 14.01 -13.85
N ASN A 471 1.68 13.19 -12.99
CA ASN A 471 0.79 12.10 -13.38
C ASN A 471 -0.68 12.49 -13.11
N PRO A 472 -1.52 12.63 -14.15
CA PRO A 472 -2.96 12.87 -14.02
C PRO A 472 -3.72 11.74 -13.33
N ALA A 473 -3.27 10.48 -13.42
CA ALA A 473 -3.95 9.35 -12.77
C ALA A 473 -3.89 9.42 -11.23
N LYS A 474 -2.92 10.16 -10.65
CA LYS A 474 -2.84 10.35 -9.20
C LYS A 474 -4.03 11.16 -8.62
N TYR A 475 -4.78 11.87 -9.46
CA TYR A 475 -5.97 12.61 -9.04
C TYR A 475 -7.08 11.69 -8.56
N SER A 476 -7.34 10.64 -9.33
CA SER A 476 -8.41 9.69 -9.06
C SER A 476 -8.17 8.94 -7.74
N GLY A 477 -6.91 8.63 -7.42
CA GLY A 477 -6.55 7.90 -6.20
C GLY A 477 -6.76 8.66 -4.89
N LEU A 478 -6.92 9.99 -4.93
CA LEU A 478 -7.18 10.82 -3.74
C LEU A 478 -8.65 11.23 -3.60
N LYS A 479 -9.45 11.10 -4.66
CA LYS A 479 -10.90 11.33 -4.61
C LYS A 479 -11.57 10.34 -3.65
N GLY A 480 -12.67 10.75 -3.03
CA GLY A 480 -13.43 9.91 -2.10
C GLY A 480 -12.94 9.90 -0.65
N TYR A 481 -11.73 10.39 -0.36
CA TYR A 481 -11.21 10.51 1.02
C TYR A 481 -11.60 11.83 1.71
N GLY A 482 -12.58 12.57 1.16
CA GLY A 482 -12.93 13.91 1.65
C GLY A 482 -11.85 14.97 1.37
N LEU A 483 -11.00 14.71 0.37
CA LEU A 483 -9.96 15.61 -0.12
C LEU A 483 -10.35 16.15 -1.49
N ALA A 484 -10.25 17.46 -1.69
CA ALA A 484 -10.46 18.09 -2.99
C ALA A 484 -9.14 18.63 -3.56
N VAL A 485 -8.87 18.34 -4.84
CA VAL A 485 -7.69 18.88 -5.52
C VAL A 485 -8.11 20.15 -6.27
N ALA A 486 -7.73 21.31 -5.74
CA ALA A 486 -8.06 22.63 -6.28
C ALA A 486 -7.22 23.01 -7.50
N GLY A 487 -6.04 22.40 -7.65
CA GLY A 487 -5.16 22.67 -8.78
C GLY A 487 -3.97 21.72 -8.87
N ARG A 488 -3.30 21.74 -10.02
CA ARG A 488 -2.06 21.01 -10.28
C ARG A 488 -0.87 21.94 -10.22
N VAL A 489 0.21 21.49 -9.59
CA VAL A 489 1.53 22.14 -9.69
C VAL A 489 2.50 21.15 -10.36
N PRO A 490 3.01 21.42 -11.56
CA PRO A 490 3.97 20.54 -12.21
C PRO A 490 5.34 20.60 -11.51
N LEU A 491 6.06 19.48 -11.50
CA LEU A 491 7.46 19.42 -11.05
C LEU A 491 8.34 19.15 -12.25
N VAL A 492 8.85 20.20 -12.88
CA VAL A 492 9.71 20.07 -14.05
C VAL A 492 11.16 19.94 -13.58
N THR A 493 11.76 18.79 -13.86
CA THR A 493 13.16 18.49 -13.54
C THR A 493 14.00 18.43 -14.82
N PRO A 494 15.31 18.71 -14.76
CA PRO A 494 16.18 18.60 -15.93
C PRO A 494 16.22 17.17 -16.51
N ASN A 495 16.20 17.09 -17.85
CA ASN A 495 16.47 15.85 -18.56
C ASN A 495 17.99 15.59 -18.60
N THR A 496 18.39 14.37 -18.29
CA THR A 496 19.76 13.86 -18.43
C THR A 496 19.79 12.86 -19.58
N LYS A 497 20.99 12.50 -20.06
CA LYS A 497 21.14 11.41 -21.04
C LYS A 497 20.53 10.10 -20.52
N ASP A 498 20.70 9.82 -19.22
CA ASP A 498 20.27 8.57 -18.59
C ASP A 498 18.76 8.49 -18.31
N ASN A 499 18.06 9.61 -18.07
CA ASN A 499 16.62 9.59 -17.74
C ASN A 499 15.69 9.87 -18.93
N LYS A 500 16.21 10.33 -20.08
CA LYS A 500 15.39 10.75 -21.22
C LYS A 500 14.41 9.66 -21.67
N ARG A 501 14.92 8.45 -21.93
CA ARG A 501 14.10 7.30 -22.35
C ARG A 501 13.02 6.97 -21.32
N TYR A 502 13.38 6.98 -20.04
CA TYR A 502 12.45 6.71 -18.93
C TYR A 502 11.31 7.74 -18.84
N LEU A 503 11.62 9.03 -19.01
CA LEU A 503 10.63 10.11 -18.98
C LEU A 503 9.72 10.08 -20.22
N GLU A 504 10.26 9.76 -21.39
CA GLU A 504 9.51 9.54 -22.63
C GLU A 504 8.53 8.36 -22.49
N THR A 505 8.97 7.22 -21.94
CA THR A 505 8.07 6.07 -21.65
C THR A 505 6.93 6.48 -20.72
N LYS A 506 7.21 7.22 -19.64
CA LYS A 506 6.17 7.72 -18.73
C LYS A 506 5.17 8.64 -19.44
N ARG A 507 5.63 9.50 -20.35
CA ARG A 507 4.77 10.38 -21.14
C ARG A 507 3.90 9.56 -22.09
N ALA A 508 4.52 8.72 -22.92
CA ALA A 508 3.86 8.00 -24.00
C ALA A 508 2.92 6.88 -23.51
N LYS A 509 3.35 6.09 -22.51
CA LYS A 509 2.62 4.91 -22.04
C LYS A 509 1.82 5.14 -20.76
N MET A 510 2.14 6.16 -19.97
CA MET A 510 1.53 6.39 -18.64
C MET A 510 0.85 7.76 -18.49
N GLY A 511 0.74 8.53 -19.58
CA GLY A 511 0.01 9.80 -19.60
C GLY A 511 0.63 10.92 -18.75
N HIS A 512 1.92 10.83 -18.39
CA HIS A 512 2.58 11.90 -17.66
C HIS A 512 2.70 13.16 -18.53
N VAL A 513 2.38 14.33 -17.95
CA VAL A 513 2.46 15.63 -18.63
C VAL A 513 3.58 16.46 -18.03
N TYR A 514 4.48 16.96 -18.86
CA TYR A 514 5.65 17.76 -18.47
C TYR A 514 5.67 19.06 -19.29
N GLY A 515 5.67 20.24 -18.66
CA GLY A 515 5.80 21.52 -19.38
C GLY A 515 4.67 21.83 -20.39
N LEU A 516 5.00 22.60 -21.44
CA LEU A 516 4.12 23.31 -22.41
C LEU A 516 3.01 22.51 -23.12
N ASP A 517 2.83 21.22 -22.83
CA ASP A 517 1.65 20.45 -23.24
C ASP A 517 0.40 20.79 -22.40
N ALA A 518 0.50 21.73 -21.45
CA ALA A 518 -0.60 22.21 -20.61
C ALA A 518 -1.59 23.16 -21.33
N ASN A 519 -1.23 23.69 -22.51
CA ASN A 519 -2.15 24.47 -23.33
C ASN A 519 -2.76 23.57 -24.38
N GLY A 520 -4.08 23.37 -24.31
CA GLY A 520 -4.87 22.60 -25.26
C GLY A 520 -4.59 23.00 -26.70
N GLY A 521 -3.71 22.25 -27.35
CA GLY A 521 -3.42 22.32 -28.77
C GLY A 521 -3.69 20.94 -29.36
N ASN A 522 -4.86 20.81 -29.99
CA ASN A 522 -5.28 19.64 -30.75
C ASN A 522 -4.14 19.18 -31.68
N PRO A 523 -3.62 17.93 -31.62
CA PRO A 523 -2.60 17.49 -32.54
C PRO A 523 -3.25 17.24 -33.90
N SER A 524 -3.30 18.29 -34.73
CA SER A 524 -3.65 18.16 -36.13
C SER A 524 -2.65 17.21 -36.81
N PHE A 525 -3.17 16.11 -37.33
CA PHE A 525 -2.53 15.16 -38.23
C PHE A 525 -1.52 15.83 -39.17
N ILE A 526 -0.23 15.58 -38.95
CA ILE A 526 0.80 15.83 -39.96
C ILE A 526 0.67 14.72 -41.01
N LYS A 527 -0.05 15.03 -42.10
CA LYS A 527 0.00 14.23 -43.33
C LYS A 527 1.43 14.27 -43.88
N ASN A 528 2.09 13.11 -43.89
CA ASN A 528 3.29 12.86 -44.68
C ASN A 528 3.02 13.16 -46.16
N LYS A 529 3.52 14.30 -46.64
CA LYS A 529 3.85 14.48 -48.06
C LYS A 529 5.26 13.94 -48.25
N ASN A 530 5.38 12.73 -48.79
CA ASN A 530 6.42 12.30 -49.74
C ASN A 530 6.32 10.80 -49.96
N ALA A 531 5.54 10.41 -50.97
CA ALA A 531 5.77 9.19 -51.74
C ALA A 531 5.16 9.41 -53.13
N SER A 532 6.00 9.88 -54.04
CA SER A 532 5.76 10.00 -55.47
C SER A 532 5.68 8.62 -56.11
N SER A 533 4.55 8.36 -56.77
CA SER A 533 4.37 7.73 -58.09
C SER A 533 5.30 6.57 -58.50
N VAL A 534 4.74 5.37 -58.73
CA VAL A 534 4.99 4.52 -59.92
C VAL A 534 3.80 3.52 -60.13
N THR A 535 3.03 3.78 -61.21
CA THR A 535 2.29 2.92 -62.17
C THR A 535 1.40 1.73 -61.77
N SER A 536 0.10 1.92 -62.05
CA SER A 536 -0.87 1.13 -62.85
C SER A 536 -0.57 -0.28 -63.41
N GLU A 537 -1.66 -1.08 -63.39
CA GLU A 537 -2.10 -2.14 -64.34
C GLU A 537 -1.44 -3.53 -64.30
N SER A 538 -2.06 -4.49 -63.62
CA SER A 538 -2.94 -5.55 -64.17
C SER A 538 -3.36 -6.54 -63.07
#